data_AF-A0A7V2EL86-F1
#
_entry.id   AF-A0A7V2EL86-F1
#
_cell.length_a   1.000
_cell.length_b   1.000
_cell.length_c   1.000
_cell.angle_alpha   90.00
_cell.angle_beta   90.00
_cell.angle_gamma   90.00
#
_symmetry.space_group_name_H-M   'P 1'
#
loop_
_entity.id
_entity.type
_entity.pdbx_description
1 polymer ?
#
loop_
_entity_poly.entity_id
_entity_poly.type
_entity_poly.pdbx_seq_one_letter_code
_entity_poly.pdbx_strand_id
1 'polypeptide(L)'
;MKRGIIVLFAAVLLFCSSVYADLAVTVYNQNLAVVKDQRAINFQNGRFEYSLVDVPSQIDPTSVHFKLLQSPDAADLLEQNYRYDLVGFNKILDKYLIRQSR
;
A
#
# COMPACT_ATOMS: atom_id res chain seq x y z
N MET A 1 -23.42 13.11 42.16
CA MET A 1 -22.73 13.78 41.03
C MET A 1 -21.38 13.16 40.61
N LYS A 2 -20.71 12.32 41.43
CA LYS A 2 -19.39 11.74 41.07
C LYS A 2 -19.44 10.50 40.15
N ARG A 3 -20.53 9.74 40.18
CA ARG A 3 -20.72 8.52 39.37
C ARG A 3 -20.92 8.79 37.87
N GLY A 4 -21.56 9.91 37.50
CA GLY A 4 -21.78 10.29 36.10
C GLY A 4 -20.50 10.71 35.37
N ILE A 5 -19.56 11.37 36.08
CA ILE A 5 -18.25 11.77 35.54
C ILE A 5 -17.36 10.53 35.28
N ILE A 6 -17.40 9.52 36.15
CA ILE A 6 -16.62 8.28 35.98
C ILE A 6 -17.12 7.48 34.77
N VAL A 7 -18.44 7.42 34.56
CA VAL A 7 -19.04 6.74 33.40
C VAL A 7 -18.71 7.47 32.09
N LEU A 8 -18.73 8.80 32.10
CA LEU A 8 -18.35 9.61 30.95
C LEU A 8 -16.86 9.45 30.60
N PHE A 9 -15.98 9.38 31.61
CA PHE A 9 -14.54 9.20 31.42
C PHE A 9 -14.19 7.79 30.92
N ALA A 10 -14.90 6.76 31.38
CA ALA A 10 -14.77 5.39 30.89
C ALA A 10 -15.27 5.23 29.44
N ALA A 11 -16.31 5.97 29.05
CA ALA A 11 -16.83 5.95 27.67
C ALA A 11 -15.87 6.60 26.67
N VAL A 12 -15.11 7.62 27.06
CA VAL A 12 -14.11 8.29 26.19
C VAL A 12 -12.89 7.39 25.95
N LEU A 13 -12.46 6.61 26.95
CA LEU A 13 -11.35 5.66 26.81
C LEU A 13 -11.66 4.49 25.86
N LEU A 14 -12.94 4.11 25.72
CA LEU A 14 -13.39 3.09 24.76
C LEU A 14 -13.42 3.58 23.30
N PHE A 15 -13.39 4.89 23.06
CA PHE A 15 -13.46 5.47 21.71
C PHE A 15 -12.08 5.68 21.06
N CYS A 16 -10.99 5.45 21.80
CA CYS A 16 -9.63 5.53 21.25
C CYS A 16 -9.27 4.20 20.57
N SER A 17 -9.92 3.91 19.45
CA SER A 17 -9.40 2.92 18.51
C SER A 17 -8.28 3.60 17.72
N SER A 18 -7.09 2.99 17.77
CA SER A 18 -5.86 3.47 17.17
C SER A 18 -6.02 3.89 15.70
N VAL A 19 -5.91 5.20 15.43
CA VAL A 19 -5.70 5.72 14.08
C VAL A 19 -4.25 5.42 13.69
N TYR A 20 -4.02 4.26 13.07
CA TYR A 20 -2.79 4.01 12.35
C TYR A 20 -2.89 4.63 10.96
N ALA A 21 -1.85 5.33 10.52
CA ALA A 21 -1.78 5.79 9.14
C ALA A 21 -1.46 4.58 8.25
N ASP A 22 -2.35 4.29 7.30
CA ASP A 22 -2.20 3.21 6.33
C ASP A 22 -0.99 3.43 5.41
N LEU A 23 -0.52 4.68 5.28
CA LEU A 23 0.68 5.05 4.56
C LEU A 23 1.61 5.87 5.47
N ALA A 24 2.85 5.43 5.62
CA ALA A 24 3.90 6.15 6.31
C ALA A 24 5.16 6.24 5.45
N VAL A 25 5.80 7.41 5.45
CA VAL A 25 7.02 7.67 4.69
C VAL A 25 8.09 8.23 5.63
N THR A 26 9.24 7.58 5.66
CA THR A 26 10.42 8.06 6.39
C THR A 26 11.47 8.50 5.37
N VAL A 27 11.80 9.79 5.37
CA VAL A 27 12.77 10.37 4.43
C VAL A 27 14.17 10.36 5.03
N TYR A 28 15.13 9.84 4.27
CA TYR A 28 16.55 9.87 4.58
C TYR A 28 17.26 10.90 3.69
N ASN A 29 18.56 11.11 3.93
CA ASN A 29 19.38 11.89 3.01
C ASN A 29 19.57 11.14 1.67
N GLN A 30 20.21 11.80 0.70
CA GLN A 30 20.58 11.18 -0.60
C GLN A 30 19.38 10.72 -1.45
N ASN A 31 18.24 11.41 -1.36
CA ASN A 31 17.03 11.09 -2.13
C ASN A 31 16.46 9.68 -1.88
N LEU A 32 16.74 9.10 -0.70
CA LEU A 32 16.18 7.83 -0.28
C LEU A 32 15.03 8.05 0.70
N ALA A 33 13.96 7.27 0.54
CA ALA A 33 12.86 7.22 1.49
C ALA A 33 12.37 5.79 1.66
N VAL A 34 11.99 5.43 2.87
CA VAL A 34 11.34 4.16 3.18
C VAL A 34 9.84 4.39 3.22
N VAL A 35 9.11 3.65 2.41
CA VAL A 35 7.65 3.68 2.34
C VAL A 35 7.10 2.45 3.04
N LYS A 36 6.21 2.66 4.01
CA LYS A 36 5.44 1.61 4.67
C LYS A 36 3.97 1.79 4.29
N ASP A 37 3.45 0.82 3.57
CA ASP A 37 2.07 0.79 3.10
C ASP A 37 1.36 -0.41 3.72
N GLN A 38 0.25 -0.17 4.40
CA GLN A 38 -0.61 -1.17 5.03
C GLN A 38 -1.99 -1.08 4.39
N ARG A 39 -2.41 -2.15 3.71
CA ARG A 39 -3.72 -2.22 3.07
C ARG A 39 -4.47 -3.44 3.56
N ALA A 40 -5.78 -3.29 3.72
CA ALA A 40 -6.68 -4.42 3.92
C ALA A 40 -6.89 -5.13 2.58
N ILE A 41 -6.49 -6.40 2.50
CA ILE A 41 -6.68 -7.25 1.32
C ILE A 41 -7.55 -8.42 1.75
N ASN A 42 -8.61 -8.67 0.98
CA ASN A 42 -9.47 -9.83 1.19
C ASN A 42 -8.91 -11.03 0.42
N PHE A 43 -8.35 -11.98 1.15
CA PHE A 43 -7.85 -13.23 0.58
C PHE A 43 -9.02 -14.16 0.29
N GLN A 44 -9.04 -14.74 -0.91
CA GLN A 44 -9.96 -15.82 -1.24
C GLN A 44 -9.28 -17.16 -0.94
N ASN A 45 -10.08 -18.18 -0.58
CA ASN A 45 -9.55 -19.51 -0.36
C ASN A 45 -8.97 -20.10 -1.66
N GLY A 46 -7.76 -20.66 -1.58
CA GLY A 46 -7.05 -21.25 -2.71
C GLY A 46 -6.00 -20.31 -3.30
N ARG A 47 -5.68 -20.50 -4.59
CA ARG A 47 -4.72 -19.66 -5.32
C ARG A 47 -5.45 -18.45 -5.88
N PHE A 48 -4.94 -17.26 -5.56
CA PHE A 48 -5.43 -16.00 -6.10
C PHE A 48 -4.25 -15.13 -6.51
N GLU A 49 -4.48 -14.23 -7.46
CA GLU A 49 -3.53 -13.20 -7.85
C GLU A 49 -4.09 -11.84 -7.42
N TYR A 50 -3.23 -10.97 -6.90
CA TYR A 50 -3.60 -9.61 -6.52
C TYR A 50 -2.64 -8.61 -7.15
N SER A 51 -3.20 -7.66 -7.92
CA SER A 51 -2.41 -6.61 -8.55
C SER A 51 -2.49 -5.34 -7.71
N LEU A 52 -1.36 -4.94 -7.11
CA LEU A 52 -1.25 -3.67 -6.42
C LEU A 52 -1.00 -2.56 -7.43
N VAL A 53 -1.89 -1.57 -7.47
CA VAL A 53 -1.73 -0.33 -8.26
C VAL A 53 -1.31 0.84 -7.36
N ASP A 54 -0.85 1.91 -7.99
CA ASP A 54 -0.38 3.14 -7.32
C ASP A 54 0.89 2.94 -6.47
N VAL A 55 1.82 2.13 -6.97
CA VAL A 55 3.16 2.00 -6.38
C VAL A 55 4.05 3.19 -6.79
N PRO A 56 4.97 3.65 -5.92
CA PRO A 56 5.87 4.74 -6.25
C PRO A 56 6.66 4.44 -7.54
N SER A 57 6.66 5.36 -8.50
CA SER A 57 7.32 5.17 -9.81
C SER A 57 8.84 5.03 -9.74
N GLN A 58 9.44 5.48 -8.63
CA GLN A 58 10.88 5.41 -8.35
C GLN A 58 11.21 4.32 -7.32
N ILE A 59 10.29 3.40 -7.04
CA ILE A 59 10.56 2.29 -6.11
C ILE A 59 11.67 1.39 -6.65
N ASP A 60 12.59 0.99 -5.78
CA ASP A 60 13.52 -0.09 -6.08
C ASP A 60 12.77 -1.43 -5.92
N PRO A 61 12.51 -2.19 -7.00
CA PRO A 61 11.74 -3.42 -6.94
C PRO A 61 12.38 -4.50 -6.07
N THR A 62 13.71 -4.44 -5.87
CA THR A 62 14.43 -5.41 -5.04
C THR A 62 14.26 -5.16 -3.54
N SER A 63 13.76 -3.97 -3.16
CA SER A 63 13.52 -3.57 -1.77
C SER A 63 12.10 -3.87 -1.27
N VAL A 64 11.22 -4.38 -2.13
CA VAL A 64 9.81 -4.58 -1.81
C VAL A 64 9.62 -5.86 -1.01
N HIS A 65 9.12 -5.70 0.21
CA HIS A 65 8.78 -6.82 1.10
C HIS A 65 7.28 -6.83 1.41
N PHE A 66 6.66 -7.99 1.20
CA PHE A 66 5.28 -8.24 1.56
C PHE A 66 5.20 -9.07 2.85
N LYS A 67 4.31 -8.68 3.77
CA LYS A 67 4.06 -9.43 5.01
C LYS A 67 2.60 -9.31 5.44
N LEU A 68 2.04 -10.43 5.86
CA LEU A 68 0.73 -10.49 6.52
C LEU A 68 0.86 -10.07 7.99
N LEU A 69 0.07 -9.07 8.39
CA LEU A 69 0.12 -8.52 9.75
C LEU A 69 -0.85 -9.21 10.72
N GLN A 70 -2.06 -9.53 10.25
CA GLN A 70 -3.12 -10.11 11.08
C GLN A 70 -2.98 -11.63 11.26
N SER A 71 -2.54 -12.33 10.21
CA SER A 71 -2.40 -13.79 10.23
C SER A 71 -1.19 -14.21 9.37
N PRO A 72 0.02 -14.21 9.96
CA PRO A 72 1.27 -14.50 9.25
C PRO A 72 1.27 -15.85 8.52
N ASP A 73 0.60 -16.86 9.09
CA ASP A 73 0.59 -18.24 8.57
C ASP A 73 -0.65 -18.55 7.72
N ALA A 74 -1.47 -17.54 7.39
CA ALA A 74 -2.73 -17.75 6.67
C ALA A 74 -2.56 -17.87 5.14
N ALA A 75 -1.46 -17.37 4.58
CA ALA A 75 -1.17 -17.53 3.16
C ALA A 75 0.34 -17.54 2.90
N ASP A 76 0.74 -18.38 1.95
CA ASP A 76 2.11 -18.45 1.44
C ASP A 76 2.25 -17.56 0.19
N LEU A 77 3.35 -16.80 0.14
CA LEU A 77 3.70 -16.01 -1.03
C LEU A 77 4.45 -16.91 -2.03
N LEU A 78 3.77 -17.29 -3.11
CA LEU A 78 4.38 -18.11 -4.17
C LEU A 78 5.22 -17.27 -5.14
N GLU A 79 4.72 -16.11 -5.54
CA GLU A 79 5.33 -15.27 -6.56
C GLU A 79 5.05 -13.79 -6.29
N GLN A 80 6.05 -12.94 -6.50
CA GLN A 80 5.94 -11.50 -6.43
C GLN A 80 6.54 -10.89 -7.70
N ASN A 81 5.68 -10.36 -8.57
CA ASN A 81 6.10 -9.74 -9.81
C ASN A 81 5.95 -8.22 -9.73
N TYR A 82 7.05 -7.52 -9.94
CA TYR A 82 7.01 -6.08 -10.19
C TYR A 82 6.98 -5.80 -11.69
N ARG A 83 5.94 -5.09 -12.16
CA ARG A 83 5.81 -4.67 -13.56
C ARG A 83 5.96 -3.16 -13.64
N TYR A 84 7.06 -2.71 -14.22
CA TYR A 84 7.24 -1.30 -14.56
C TYR A 84 6.42 -1.00 -15.82
N ASP A 85 5.42 -0.12 -15.72
CA ASP A 85 4.72 0.36 -16.90
C ASP A 85 5.61 1.36 -17.66
N LEU A 86 6.35 0.83 -18.64
CA LEU A 86 7.21 1.62 -19.53
C LEU A 86 6.39 2.43 -20.54
N VAL A 87 5.06 2.32 -20.55
CA VAL A 87 4.17 3.00 -21.50
C VAL A 87 3.58 4.25 -20.87
N GLY A 88 4.44 5.23 -20.59
CA GLY A 88 3.97 6.58 -20.28
C GLY A 88 3.17 7.16 -21.45
N PHE A 89 2.24 8.08 -21.15
CA PHE A 89 1.43 8.83 -22.14
C PHE A 89 2.24 9.30 -23.37
N ASN A 90 3.50 9.71 -23.15
CA ASN A 90 4.42 10.13 -24.20
C ASN A 90 4.66 9.05 -25.27
N LYS A 91 4.80 7.77 -24.90
CA LYS A 91 4.99 6.69 -25.90
C LYS A 91 3.73 6.40 -26.72
N ILE A 92 2.55 6.61 -26.14
CA ILE A 92 1.28 6.49 -26.86
C ILE A 92 1.15 7.64 -27.85
N LEU A 93 1.51 8.86 -27.42
CA LEU A 93 1.54 10.05 -28.27
C LEU A 93 2.53 9.89 -29.42
N ASP A 94 3.76 9.44 -29.15
CA ASP A 94 4.78 9.18 -30.17
C ASP A 94 4.27 8.18 -31.23
N LYS A 95 3.61 7.09 -30.79
CA LYS A 95 3.03 6.11 -31.70
C LYS A 95 1.89 6.69 -32.55
N TYR A 96 1.11 7.62 -32.00
CA TYR A 96 0.03 8.31 -32.71
C TYR A 96 0.59 9.29 -33.76
N LEU A 97 1.60 10.09 -33.39
CA LEU A 97 2.27 11.03 -34.29
C LEU A 97 2.94 10.31 -35.47
N ILE A 98 3.62 9.18 -35.21
CA ILE A 98 4.22 8.34 -36.26
C ILE A 98 3.18 7.79 -37.24
N ARG A 99 1.95 7.54 -36.78
CA ARG A 99 0.86 7.01 -37.64
C ARG A 99 0.22 8.10 -38.50
N GLN A 100 0.24 9.37 -38.08
CA GLN A 100 -0.34 10.48 -38.85
C GLN A 100 0.60 11.01 -39.94
N SER A 101 1.91 10.71 -39.85
CA SER A 101 2.91 11.13 -40.85
C SER A 101 3.07 10.16 -42.02
N ARG A 102 2.13 9.23 -42.24
CA ARG A 102 2.11 8.28 -43.36
C ARG A 102 0.76 8.36 -44.06
#